data_AF-A0A392UJU4-F1
#
_entry.id   AF-A0A392UJU4-F1
#
_cell.length_a   1.000
_cell.length_b   1.000
_cell.length_c   1.000
_cell.angle_alpha   90.00
_cell.angle_beta   90.00
_cell.angle_gamma   90.00
#
_symmetry.space_group_name_H-M   'P 1'
#
loop_
_entity.id
_entity.type
_entity.pdbx_description
1 polymer ?
#
loop_
_entity_poly.entity_id
_entity_poly.type
_entity_poly.pdbx_seq_one_letter_code
_entity_poly.pdbx_strand_id
1 'polypeptide(L)' 'HLQKLRFRGAEAAEALLHLRVKNLRELSGDGCRKMTGATLAVIAARHESLQSLQLGPVFCDKVTSDAIKAIAHCCPSL' A
#
# COMPACT_ATOMS: atom_id res chain seq x y z
N HIS A 1 -10.55 15.32 -5.98
CA HIS A 1 -9.14 14.99 -5.72
C HIS A 1 -9.06 13.89 -4.66
N LEU A 2 -8.79 12.65 -5.05
CA LEU A 2 -8.74 11.54 -4.11
C LEU A 2 -7.39 11.53 -3.38
N GLN A 3 -7.41 11.67 -2.06
CA GLN A 3 -6.21 11.68 -1.21
C GLN A 3 -6.21 10.55 -0.19
N LYS A 4 -7.38 10.01 0.13
CA LYS A 4 -7.56 8.93 1.11
C LYS A 4 -8.30 7.79 0.44
N LEU A 5 -7.80 6.58 0.58
CA LEU A 5 -8.43 5.39 0.05
C LEU A 5 -8.47 4.30 1.12
N ARG A 6 -9.65 3.69 1.27
CA ARG A 6 -9.82 2.47 2.05
C ARG A 6 -10.21 1.33 1.14
N PHE A 7 -9.56 0.17 1.31
CA PHE A 7 -9.91 -1.06 0.59
C PHE A 7 -10.12 -2.22 1.57
N ARG A 8 -10.82 -3.27 1.14
CA ARG A 8 -11.00 -4.48 1.93
C ARG A 8 -10.99 -5.71 1.04
N GLY A 9 -10.25 -6.73 1.46
CA GLY A 9 -10.11 -7.99 0.74
C GLY A 9 -8.99 -7.99 -0.31
N ALA A 10 -8.61 -9.20 -0.73
CA ALA A 10 -7.47 -9.42 -1.60
C ALA A 10 -7.68 -8.87 -3.03
N GLU A 11 -8.89 -8.96 -3.57
CA GLU A 11 -9.20 -8.45 -4.93
C GLU A 11 -9.08 -6.93 -5.00
N ALA A 12 -9.58 -6.23 -3.97
CA ALA A 12 -9.45 -4.78 -3.88
C ALA A 12 -7.98 -4.35 -3.74
N ALA A 13 -7.16 -5.15 -3.05
CA ALA A 13 -5.73 -4.90 -2.94
C ALA A 13 -5.00 -5.03 -4.29
N GLU A 14 -5.35 -6.04 -5.11
CA GLU A 14 -4.81 -6.19 -6.46
C GLU A 14 -5.25 -5.04 -7.37
N ALA A 15 -6.48 -4.55 -7.23
CA ALA A 15 -6.97 -3.39 -7.98
C ALA A 15 -6.17 -2.10 -7.70
N LEU A 16 -5.49 -1.99 -6.55
CA LEU A 16 -4.59 -0.86 -6.27
C LEU A 16 -3.44 -0.77 -7.28
N LEU A 17 -3.01 -1.90 -7.85
CA LEU A 17 -1.99 -1.92 -8.92
C LEU A 17 -2.48 -1.27 -10.21
N HIS A 18 -3.76 -1.00 -10.35
CA HIS A 18 -4.33 -0.30 -11.50
C HIS A 18 -4.74 1.14 -11.17
N LEU A 19 -4.60 1.55 -9.90
CA LEU A 19 -4.96 2.89 -9.44
C LEU A 19 -3.97 3.93 -10.00
N ARG A 20 -4.50 4.96 -10.67
CA ARG A 20 -3.70 6.06 -11.28
C ARG A 20 -3.81 7.38 -10.53
N VAL A 21 -3.86 7.32 -9.20
CA VAL A 21 -4.04 8.51 -8.34
C VAL A 21 -2.68 9.08 -7.94
N LYS A 22 -2.34 10.28 -8.42
CA LYS A 22 -1.01 10.88 -8.17
C LYS A 22 -0.81 11.47 -6.77
N ASN A 23 -1.90 11.85 -6.10
CA ASN A 23 -1.84 12.58 -4.82
C ASN A 23 -2.42 11.77 -3.66
N LEU A 24 -2.27 10.45 -3.70
CA LEU A 24 -2.73 9.59 -2.61
C LEU A 24 -1.81 9.82 -1.41
N ARG A 25 -2.40 10.19 -0.27
CA ARG A 25 -1.69 10.46 0.99
C ARG A 25 -1.97 9.39 2.03
N GLU A 26 -3.18 8.86 2.07
CA GLU A 26 -3.56 7.86 3.06
C GLU A 26 -4.13 6.63 2.35
N LEU A 27 -3.53 5.47 2.63
CA LEU A 27 -4.00 4.17 2.17
C LEU A 27 -4.22 3.28 3.39
N SER A 28 -5.46 2.86 3.59
CA SER A 28 -5.83 1.91 4.64
C SER A 28 -6.51 0.70 4.05
N GLY A 29 -6.25 -0.49 4.56
CA GLY A 29 -7.03 -1.64 4.14
C GLY A 29 -6.83 -2.87 4.99
N ASP A 30 -7.77 -3.79 4.88
CA ASP A 30 -7.81 -5.02 5.68
C ASP A 30 -8.07 -6.23 4.78
N GLY A 31 -7.69 -7.43 5.25
CA GLY A 31 -7.84 -8.67 4.47
C GLY A 31 -6.78 -8.85 3.38
N CYS A 32 -5.56 -8.40 3.64
CA CYS A 32 -4.43 -8.35 2.71
C CYS A 32 -3.67 -9.69 2.55
N ARG A 33 -4.30 -10.85 2.78
CA ARG A 33 -3.64 -12.18 2.80
C ARG A 33 -2.88 -12.56 1.52
N LYS A 34 -3.19 -11.90 0.40
CA LYS A 34 -2.48 -12.09 -0.89
C LYS A 34 -1.46 -10.99 -1.17
N MET A 35 -1.47 -9.88 -0.43
CA MET A 35 -0.50 -8.82 -0.64
C MET A 35 0.89 -9.31 -0.24
N THR A 36 1.84 -9.09 -1.13
CA THR A 36 3.25 -9.39 -0.90
C THR A 36 4.01 -8.09 -0.76
N GLY A 37 5.26 -8.20 -0.29
CA GLY A 37 6.19 -7.08 -0.32
C GLY A 37 6.36 -6.44 -1.70
N ALA A 38 6.28 -7.23 -2.77
CA ALA A 38 6.37 -6.72 -4.14
C ALA A 38 5.16 -5.83 -4.51
N THR A 39 3.94 -6.25 -4.13
CA THR A 39 2.72 -5.46 -4.35
C THR A 39 2.81 -4.11 -3.65
N LEU A 40 3.28 -4.11 -2.39
CA LEU A 40 3.46 -2.87 -1.62
C LEU A 40 4.54 -1.96 -2.21
N ALA A 41 5.67 -2.52 -2.66
CA ALA A 41 6.72 -1.74 -3.30
C ALA A 41 6.22 -1.04 -4.57
N VAL A 42 5.39 -1.71 -5.38
CA VAL A 42 4.78 -1.09 -6.58
C VAL A 42 3.82 0.04 -6.20
N ILE A 43 3.02 -0.14 -5.14
CA ILE A 43 2.13 0.91 -4.64
C ILE A 43 2.95 2.12 -4.17
N ALA A 44 3.98 1.90 -3.35
CA ALA A 44 4.84 2.95 -2.82
C ALA A 44 5.57 3.71 -3.95
N ALA A 45 6.13 2.99 -4.93
CA ALA A 45 6.83 3.58 -6.07
C ALA A 45 5.91 4.43 -6.98
N ARG A 46 4.59 4.19 -6.96
CA ARG A 46 3.62 4.96 -7.77
C ARG A 46 2.97 6.11 -7.01
N HIS A 47 2.99 6.03 -5.69
CA HIS A 47 2.32 6.96 -4.80
C HIS A 47 3.34 7.53 -3.81
N GLU A 48 4.35 8.21 -4.34
CA GLU A 48 5.46 8.80 -3.55
C GLU A 48 4.97 9.83 -2.50
N SER A 49 3.77 10.38 -2.68
CA SER A 49 3.14 11.32 -1.73
C SER A 49 2.45 10.63 -0.55
N LEU A 50 2.57 9.31 -0.41
CA LEU A 50 1.91 8.56 0.67
C LEU A 50 2.52 8.96 2.02
N GLN A 51 1.65 9.24 2.99
CA GLN A 51 1.96 9.72 4.35
C GLN A 51 1.39 8.80 5.43
N SER A 52 0.46 7.91 5.08
CA SER A 52 -0.03 6.89 5.99
C SER A 52 -0.38 5.63 5.23
N LEU A 53 0.20 4.51 5.67
CA LEU A 53 -0.14 3.17 5.22
C LEU A 53 -0.58 2.33 6.42
N GLN A 54 -1.85 1.96 6.46
CA GLN A 54 -2.40 1.09 7.51
C GLN A 54 -2.89 -0.21 6.90
N LEU A 55 -2.28 -1.31 7.32
CA LEU A 55 -2.71 -2.66 6.98
C LEU A 55 -3.40 -3.24 8.22
N GLY A 56 -4.62 -3.72 8.05
CA GLY A 56 -5.50 -4.18 9.11
C GLY A 56 -4.95 -5.38 9.88
N PRO A 57 -5.66 -5.79 10.96
CA PRO A 57 -5.17 -6.77 11.92
C PRO A 57 -4.97 -8.18 11.34
N VAL A 58 -5.54 -8.45 10.16
CA VAL A 58 -5.30 -9.71 9.44
C VAL A 58 -3.88 -9.68 8.88
N PHE A 59 -2.99 -10.45 9.53
CA PHE A 59 -1.56 -10.54 9.24
C PHE A 59 -1.26 -10.49 7.74
N CYS A 60 -0.45 -9.50 7.35
CA CYS A 60 0.30 -9.53 6.10
C CYS A 60 1.55 -10.40 6.29
N ASP A 61 1.34 -11.70 6.46
CA ASP A 61 2.38 -12.72 6.66
C ASP A 61 3.45 -12.74 5.54
N LYS A 62 3.10 -12.23 4.35
CA LYS A 62 3.97 -12.14 3.17
C LYS A 62 4.70 -10.79 3.02
N VAL A 63 4.59 -9.89 3.98
CA VAL A 63 5.33 -8.61 3.98
C VAL A 63 6.65 -8.79 4.71
N THR A 64 7.73 -8.70 3.95
CA THR A 64 9.09 -8.87 4.46
C THR A 64 9.70 -7.53 4.90
N SER A 65 10.78 -7.58 5.69
CA SER A 65 11.54 -6.39 6.08
C SER A 65 12.08 -5.60 4.90
N ASP A 66 12.47 -6.27 3.81
CA ASP A 66 12.94 -5.61 2.60
C ASP A 66 11.83 -4.85 1.88
N ALA A 67 10.59 -5.32 1.96
CA ALA A 67 9.44 -4.57 1.46
C ALA A 67 9.27 -3.26 2.24
N ILE A 68 9.41 -3.29 3.56
CA ILE A 68 9.33 -2.10 4.41
C ILE A 68 10.44 -1.09 4.04
N LYS A 69 11.67 -1.55 3.81
CA LYS A 69 12.77 -0.69 3.35
C LYS A 69 12.47 -0.04 2.00
N ALA A 70 11.93 -0.82 1.05
CA ALA A 70 11.55 -0.29 -0.26
C ALA A 70 10.45 0.77 -0.15
N ILE A 71 9.44 0.54 0.68
CA ILE A 71 8.38 1.52 0.95
C ILE A 71 8.97 2.80 1.54
N ALA A 72 9.83 2.70 2.55
CA ALA A 72 10.46 3.86 3.19
C ALA A 72 11.34 4.67 2.21
N HIS A 73 11.95 4.00 1.23
CA HIS A 73 12.74 4.67 0.20
C HIS A 73 11.86 5.39 -0.84
N CYS A 74 10.70 4.84 -1.19
CA CYS A 74 9.79 5.44 -2.17
C CYS A 74 8.88 6.52 -1.58
N CYS A 75 8.53 6.42 -0.30
CA CYS A 75 7.62 7.33 0.38
C CYS A 75 8.33 7.98 1.58
N PRO A 76 9.12 9.06 1.38
CA PRO A 76 9.93 9.67 2.45
C PRO A 76 9.11 10.36 3.55
N SER A 77 7.79 10.48 3.39
CA SER A 77 6.88 11.13 4.34
C SER A 77 5.90 10.16 5.01
N LEU A 78 6.13 8.84 4.90
CA LEU A 78 5.24 7.78 5.40
C LEU A 78 5.41 7.48 6.90
#